data_AF-A0A075G3T2-F1
#
_entry.id   AF-A0A075G3T2-F1
#
_cell.length_a   1.000
_cell.length_b   1.000
_cell.length_c   1.000
_cell.angle_alpha   90.00
_cell.angle_beta   90.00
_cell.angle_gamma   90.00
#
_symmetry.space_group_name_H-M   'P 1'
#
loop_
_entity.id
_entity.type
_entity.pdbx_description
1 polymer ?
#
loop_
_entity_poly.entity_id
_entity_poly.type
_entity_poly.pdbx_seq_one_letter_code
_entity_poly.pdbx_strand_id
1 'polypeptide(L)'
;MTNDADVSSVTDWSTTHRDVERNGGLIFGTPGLLSLQFVVASLASVASAFVFLSLVLTQRKRELAILQAIGASPNQVIRLVLFEILSIILVSMAMGVTLGIAVAQSFNGFFKVFGFIFQILLGQSSVISRDLVWPWLDLGLVNLSVLIAVVLALLYTTRRALQADLAVVLKGE
;
A
#
# COMPACT_ATOMS: atom_id res chain seq x y z
N MET A 1 -35.62 46.15 -18.72
CA MET A 1 -34.60 45.11 -18.47
C MET A 1 -33.66 45.65 -17.40
N THR A 2 -33.93 45.36 -16.13
CA THR A 2 -33.05 45.71 -15.01
C THR A 2 -32.76 44.41 -14.25
N ASN A 3 -31.50 43.97 -14.30
CA ASN A 3 -31.03 42.77 -13.62
C ASN A 3 -30.91 43.08 -12.12
N ASP A 4 -31.88 42.62 -11.33
CA ASP A 4 -31.70 42.47 -9.87
C ASP A 4 -30.85 41.22 -9.63
N ALA A 5 -29.54 41.43 -9.48
CA ALA A 5 -28.65 40.40 -8.96
C ALA A 5 -28.90 40.28 -7.45
N ASP A 6 -29.80 39.37 -7.08
CA ASP A 6 -30.09 39.00 -5.70
C ASP A 6 -28.82 38.36 -5.09
N VAL A 7 -28.17 39.09 -4.19
CA VAL A 7 -26.97 38.62 -3.48
C VAL A 7 -27.43 37.63 -2.41
N SER A 8 -27.52 36.36 -2.76
CA SER A 8 -28.15 35.32 -1.94
C SER A 8 -27.31 34.82 -0.75
N SER A 9 -26.08 35.30 -0.55
CA SER A 9 -25.30 35.03 0.67
C SER A 9 -24.06 35.93 0.81
N VAL A 10 -23.91 36.57 1.97
CA VAL A 10 -22.67 37.25 2.37
C VAL A 10 -21.90 36.33 3.31
N THR A 11 -20.78 35.78 2.84
CA THR A 11 -19.89 34.97 3.66
C THR A 11 -19.04 35.89 4.54
N ASP A 12 -19.33 35.93 5.84
CA ASP A 12 -18.59 36.76 6.79
C ASP A 12 -17.16 36.23 6.97
N TRP A 13 -16.17 37.08 6.69
CA TRP A 13 -14.76 36.74 6.83
C TRP A 13 -14.39 36.43 8.28
N SER A 14 -15.00 37.10 9.25
CA SER A 14 -14.66 36.95 10.66
C SER A 14 -15.04 35.58 11.24
N THR A 15 -16.13 34.99 10.74
CA THR A 15 -16.59 33.65 11.14
C THR A 15 -15.75 32.58 10.46
N THR A 16 -15.53 32.73 9.15
CA THR A 16 -14.69 31.81 8.36
C THR A 16 -13.25 31.76 8.90
N HIS A 17 -12.69 32.90 9.29
CA HIS A 17 -11.34 32.98 9.87
C HIS A 17 -11.24 32.27 11.23
N ARG A 18 -12.21 32.49 12.13
CA ARG A 18 -12.27 31.80 13.44
C ARG A 18 -12.45 30.30 13.31
N ASP A 19 -13.23 29.86 12.32
CA ASP A 19 -13.43 28.44 12.04
C ASP A 19 -12.14 27.77 11.54
N VAL A 20 -11.35 28.48 10.72
CA VAL A 20 -10.03 28.01 10.28
C VAL A 20 -9.02 28.03 11.42
N GLU A 21 -9.03 29.03 12.31
CA GLU A 21 -8.12 29.08 13.46
C GLU A 21 -8.42 27.95 14.46
N ARG A 22 -9.70 27.65 14.70
CA ARG A 22 -10.13 26.59 15.62
C ARG A 22 -9.99 25.19 15.04
N ASN A 23 -10.27 25.00 13.75
CA ASN A 23 -10.29 23.69 13.10
C ASN A 23 -9.13 23.43 12.15
N GLY A 24 -8.28 24.41 11.86
CA GLY A 24 -7.22 24.31 10.85
C GLY A 24 -6.24 23.18 11.11
N GLY A 25 -5.93 22.91 12.40
CA GLY A 25 -5.11 21.76 12.79
C GLY A 25 -5.78 20.40 12.56
N LEU A 26 -7.11 20.33 12.64
CA LEU A 26 -7.89 19.10 12.42
C LEU A 26 -8.23 18.88 10.93
N ILE A 27 -8.39 19.96 10.17
CA ILE A 27 -8.71 19.91 8.74
C ILE A 27 -7.47 19.61 7.90
N PHE A 28 -6.31 20.17 8.27
CA PHE A 28 -5.08 20.01 7.50
C PHE A 28 -4.03 19.11 8.17
N GLY A 29 -3.99 19.07 9.50
CA GLY A 29 -2.92 18.38 10.24
C GLY A 29 -3.10 16.87 10.32
N THR A 30 -4.20 16.40 10.91
CA THR A 30 -4.44 14.97 11.13
C THR A 30 -4.66 14.17 9.83
N PRO A 31 -5.52 14.59 8.87
CA PRO A 31 -5.62 13.91 7.58
C PRO A 31 -4.31 13.97 6.78
N GLY A 32 -3.60 15.09 6.85
CA GLY A 32 -2.29 15.27 6.19
C GLY A 32 -1.27 14.25 6.68
N LEU A 33 -1.12 14.10 8.00
CA LEU A 33 -0.18 13.13 8.57
C LEU A 33 -0.53 11.68 8.22
N LEU A 34 -1.81 11.31 8.28
CA LEU A 34 -2.26 9.96 7.92
C LEU A 34 -2.04 9.66 6.43
N SER A 35 -2.28 10.64 5.55
CA SER A 35 -2.01 10.50 4.12
C SER A 35 -0.51 10.33 3.83
N LEU A 36 0.35 11.08 4.53
CA LEU A 36 1.80 10.95 4.42
C LEU A 36 2.27 9.55 4.88
N GLN A 37 1.76 9.08 6.02
CA GLN A 37 2.07 7.74 6.54
C GLN A 37 1.68 6.65 5.54
N PHE A 38 0.51 6.80 4.91
CA PHE A 38 0.05 5.88 3.89
C PHE A 38 0.99 5.84 2.68
N VAL A 39 1.41 7.00 2.18
CA VAL A 39 2.38 7.11 1.08
C VAL A 39 3.71 6.45 1.44
N VAL A 40 4.24 6.74 2.64
CA VAL A 40 5.50 6.16 3.13
C VAL A 40 5.40 4.64 3.27
N ALA A 41 4.31 4.14 3.85
CA ALA A 41 4.06 2.71 4.00
C ALA A 41 3.96 2.00 2.65
N SER A 42 3.26 2.62 1.68
CA SER A 42 3.17 2.10 0.31
C SER A 42 4.53 2.03 -0.36
N LEU A 43 5.35 3.08 -0.24
CA LEU A 43 6.68 3.12 -0.84
C LEU A 43 7.63 2.09 -0.20
N ALA A 44 7.59 1.99 1.14
CA ALA A 44 8.35 0.99 1.87
C ALA A 44 7.96 -0.44 1.47
N SER A 45 6.67 -0.71 1.30
CA SER A 45 6.16 -2.01 0.86
C SER A 45 6.71 -2.40 -0.52
N VAL A 46 6.65 -1.48 -1.49
CA VAL A 46 7.18 -1.71 -2.85
C VAL A 46 8.70 -1.94 -2.82
N ALA A 47 9.43 -1.14 -2.04
CA ALA A 47 10.88 -1.28 -1.90
C ALA A 47 11.26 -2.63 -1.27
N SER A 48 10.58 -3.03 -0.20
CA SER A 48 10.80 -4.32 0.47
C SER A 48 10.51 -5.49 -0.46
N ALA A 49 9.42 -5.43 -1.24
CA ALA A 49 9.10 -6.46 -2.23
C ALA A 49 10.21 -6.59 -3.27
N PHE A 50 10.70 -5.47 -3.82
CA PHE A 50 11.79 -5.47 -4.79
C PHE A 50 13.08 -6.08 -4.23
N VAL A 51 13.47 -5.67 -3.02
CA VAL A 51 14.68 -6.19 -2.34
C VAL A 51 14.57 -7.69 -2.12
N PHE A 52 13.42 -8.17 -1.60
CA PHE A 52 13.18 -9.59 -1.38
C PHE A 52 13.29 -10.40 -2.67
N LEU A 53 12.66 -9.95 -3.75
CA LEU A 53 12.69 -10.61 -5.04
C LEU A 53 14.11 -10.66 -5.63
N SER A 54 14.84 -9.55 -5.56
CA SER A 54 16.23 -9.47 -6.01
C SER A 54 17.12 -10.48 -5.26
N LEU A 55 16.92 -10.62 -3.95
CA LEU A 55 17.64 -11.58 -3.11
C LEU A 55 17.32 -13.02 -3.54
N VAL A 56 16.04 -13.37 -3.64
CA VAL A 56 15.61 -14.73 -4.03
C VAL A 56 16.14 -15.12 -5.41
N LEU A 57 16.04 -14.21 -6.39
CA LEU A 57 16.56 -14.45 -7.73
C LEU A 57 18.08 -14.65 -7.73
N THR A 58 18.80 -13.85 -6.93
CA THR A 58 20.27 -13.94 -6.84
C THR A 58 20.72 -15.28 -6.26
N GLN A 59 20.04 -15.76 -5.21
CA GLN A 59 20.34 -17.06 -4.61
C GLN A 59 20.10 -18.23 -5.56
N ARG A 60 19.12 -18.10 -6.47
CA ARG A 60 18.69 -19.17 -7.37
C ARG A 60 19.34 -19.19 -8.74
N LYS A 61 20.22 -18.23 -9.06
CA LYS A 61 20.91 -18.19 -10.36
C LYS A 61 21.58 -19.51 -10.73
N ARG A 62 22.24 -20.17 -9.76
CA ARG A 62 22.90 -21.46 -9.97
C ARG A 62 21.91 -22.59 -10.27
N GLU A 63 20.77 -22.62 -9.58
CA GLU A 63 19.71 -23.62 -9.81
C GLU A 63 19.11 -23.47 -11.20
N LEU A 64 18.84 -22.23 -11.64
CA LEU A 64 18.29 -21.93 -12.96
C LEU A 64 19.30 -22.25 -14.07
N ALA A 65 20.59 -22.03 -13.85
CA ALA A 65 21.65 -22.42 -14.78
C ALA A 65 21.77 -23.93 -14.95
N ILE A 66 21.62 -24.70 -13.85
CA ILE A 66 21.62 -26.18 -13.90
C ILE A 66 20.42 -26.69 -14.71
N LEU A 67 19.23 -26.11 -14.52
CA LEU A 67 18.05 -26.47 -15.31
C LEU A 67 18.27 -26.26 -16.81
N GLN A 68 18.90 -25.14 -17.19
CA GLN A 68 19.25 -24.88 -18.60
C GLN A 68 20.32 -25.85 -19.12
N ALA A 69 21.30 -26.23 -18.30
CA ALA A 69 22.34 -27.19 -18.69
C ALA A 69 21.80 -28.60 -18.97
N ILE A 70 20.67 -28.97 -18.37
CA ILE A 70 19.98 -30.25 -18.61
C ILE A 70 19.02 -30.15 -19.82
N GLY A 71 18.92 -28.99 -20.45
CA GLY A 71 18.15 -28.77 -21.69
C GLY A 71 16.79 -28.07 -21.49
N ALA A 72 16.51 -27.51 -20.32
CA ALA A 72 15.30 -26.70 -20.13
C ALA A 72 15.40 -25.41 -20.96
N SER A 73 14.35 -25.12 -21.73
CA SER A 73 14.29 -23.87 -22.50
C SER A 73 14.17 -22.65 -21.57
N PRO A 74 14.76 -21.49 -21.92
CA PRO A 74 14.66 -20.27 -21.12
C PRO A 74 13.20 -19.88 -20.79
N ASN A 75 12.28 -20.09 -21.73
CA ASN A 75 10.86 -19.81 -21.55
C ASN A 75 10.17 -20.72 -20.50
N GLN A 76 10.60 -21.98 -20.37
CA GLN A 76 10.10 -22.88 -19.33
C GLN A 76 10.54 -22.42 -17.94
N VAL A 77 11.82 -22.05 -17.81
CA VAL A 77 12.40 -21.55 -16.56
C VAL A 77 11.71 -20.28 -16.09
N ILE A 78 11.44 -19.33 -17.01
CA ILE A 78 10.71 -18.09 -16.71
C ILE A 78 9.30 -18.37 -16.20
N ARG A 79 8.55 -19.21 -16.91
CA ARG A 79 7.15 -19.49 -16.56
C ARG A 79 7.05 -20.16 -15.18
N LEU A 80 8.00 -21.03 -14.86
CA LEU A 80 8.10 -21.66 -13.54
C LEU A 80 8.35 -20.63 -12.43
N VAL A 81 9.36 -19.77 -12.61
CA VAL A 81 9.71 -18.74 -11.62
C VAL A 81 8.57 -17.72 -11.45
N LEU A 82 7.93 -17.30 -12.54
CA LEU A 82 6.77 -16.41 -12.48
C LEU A 82 5.62 -17.02 -11.69
N PHE A 83 5.32 -18.31 -11.91
CA PHE A 83 4.24 -18.99 -11.19
C PHE A 83 4.51 -19.09 -9.69
N GLU A 84 5.75 -19.43 -9.32
CA GLU A 84 6.15 -19.51 -7.93
C GLU A 84 6.04 -18.17 -7.22
N ILE A 85 6.58 -17.11 -7.83
CA ILE A 85 6.55 -15.79 -7.22
C ILE A 85 5.12 -15.22 -7.17
N LEU A 86 4.32 -15.41 -8.22
CA LEU A 86 2.91 -15.03 -8.22
C LEU A 86 2.14 -15.71 -7.10
N SER A 87 2.40 -16.99 -6.84
CA SER A 87 1.77 -17.74 -5.75
C SER A 87 2.13 -17.15 -4.39
N ILE A 88 3.41 -16.83 -4.17
CA ILE A 88 3.88 -16.19 -2.93
C ILE A 88 3.21 -14.82 -2.73
N ILE A 89 3.11 -14.01 -3.77
CA ILE A 89 2.51 -12.67 -3.71
C ILE A 89 1.02 -12.77 -3.37
N LEU A 90 0.29 -13.66 -4.04
CA LEU A 90 -1.15 -13.83 -3.80
C LEU A 90 -1.42 -14.23 -2.34
N VAL A 91 -0.66 -15.19 -1.81
CA VAL A 91 -0.77 -15.60 -0.39
C VAL A 91 -0.41 -14.45 0.54
N SER A 92 0.68 -13.73 0.24
CA SER A 92 1.12 -12.58 1.05
C SER A 92 0.09 -11.46 1.07
N MET A 93 -0.56 -11.16 -0.06
CA MET A 93 -1.63 -10.16 -0.13
C MET A 93 -2.84 -10.57 0.68
N ALA A 94 -3.29 -11.83 0.53
CA ALA A 94 -4.41 -12.35 1.30
C ALA A 94 -4.14 -12.27 2.82
N MET A 95 -2.94 -12.66 3.24
CA MET A 95 -2.50 -12.52 4.63
C MET A 95 -2.41 -11.06 5.06
N GLY A 96 -1.83 -10.17 4.24
CA GLY A 96 -1.68 -8.76 4.53
C GLY A 96 -3.01 -8.05 4.74
N VAL A 97 -4.00 -8.30 3.87
CA VAL A 97 -5.37 -7.78 4.01
C VAL A 97 -6.03 -8.31 5.29
N THR A 98 -5.92 -9.62 5.54
CA THR A 98 -6.51 -10.24 6.73
C THR A 98 -5.92 -9.67 8.02
N LEU A 99 -4.59 -9.54 8.09
CA LEU A 99 -3.88 -8.93 9.22
C LEU A 99 -4.22 -7.45 9.37
N GLY A 100 -4.29 -6.70 8.28
CA GLY A 100 -4.68 -5.29 8.30
C GLY A 100 -6.08 -5.09 8.88
N ILE A 101 -7.05 -5.93 8.47
CA ILE A 101 -8.41 -5.92 9.02
C ILE A 101 -8.40 -6.27 10.51
N ALA A 102 -7.66 -7.31 10.91
CA ALA A 102 -7.55 -7.73 12.30
C ALA A 102 -6.96 -6.63 13.20
N VAL A 103 -5.91 -5.94 12.74
CA VAL A 103 -5.29 -4.82 13.47
C VAL A 103 -6.25 -3.64 13.59
N ALA A 104 -6.94 -3.26 12.50
CA ALA A 104 -7.91 -2.17 12.52
C ALA A 104 -9.09 -2.45 13.45
N GLN A 105 -9.59 -3.69 13.50
CA GLN A 105 -10.60 -4.12 14.48
C GLN A 105 -10.07 -4.08 15.92
N SER A 106 -8.84 -4.55 16.14
CA SER A 106 -8.20 -4.53 17.46
C SER A 106 -8.05 -3.12 18.01
N PHE A 107 -7.76 -2.14 17.15
CA PHE A 107 -7.72 -0.73 17.51
C PHE A 107 -9.05 -0.22 18.06
N ASN A 108 -10.19 -0.68 17.52
CA ASN A 108 -11.52 -0.30 18.02
C ASN A 108 -11.72 -0.79 19.46
N GLY A 109 -11.27 -2.02 19.77
CA GLY A 109 -11.24 -2.55 21.14
C GLY A 109 -10.31 -1.77 22.06
N PHE A 110 -9.13 -1.38 21.58
CA PHE A 110 -8.15 -0.61 22.34
C PHE A 110 -8.67 0.78 22.75
N PHE A 111 -9.41 1.47 21.88
CA PHE A 111 -10.02 2.76 22.24
C PHE A 111 -11.10 2.65 23.32
N LYS A 112 -11.82 1.53 23.41
CA LYS A 112 -12.76 1.29 24.53
C LYS A 112 -12.04 1.21 25.87
N VAL A 113 -10.86 0.60 25.91
CA VAL A 113 -10.02 0.54 27.11
C VAL A 113 -9.58 1.94 27.53
N PHE A 114 -9.15 2.78 26.58
CA PHE A 114 -8.84 4.19 26.88
C PHE A 114 -10.06 4.97 27.37
N GLY A 115 -11.23 4.77 26.77
CA GLY A 115 -12.48 5.39 27.23
C GLY A 115 -12.78 5.04 28.70
N PHE A 116 -12.60 3.78 29.07
CA PHE A 116 -12.73 3.33 30.46
C PHE A 116 -11.71 3.98 31.40
N ILE A 117 -10.44 4.06 30.98
CA ILE A 117 -9.38 4.72 31.76
C ILE A 117 -9.70 6.20 31.96
N PHE A 118 -10.09 6.92 30.91
CA PHE A 118 -10.45 8.34 31.00
C PHE A 118 -11.70 8.56 31.85
N GLN A 119 -12.66 7.65 31.82
CA GLN A 119 -13.83 7.72 32.69
C GLN A 119 -13.43 7.62 34.17
N ILE A 120 -12.53 6.70 34.52
CA ILE A 120 -12.00 6.57 35.89
C ILE A 120 -11.21 7.81 36.29
N LEU A 121 -10.36 8.32 35.41
CA LEU A 121 -9.38 9.35 35.75
C LEU A 121 -9.94 10.79 35.69
N LEU A 122 -10.80 11.07 34.71
CA LEU A 122 -11.32 12.41 34.41
C LEU A 122 -12.83 12.54 34.69
N GLY A 123 -13.51 11.46 35.07
CA GLY A 123 -14.95 11.47 35.37
C GLY A 123 -15.87 11.73 34.17
N GLN A 124 -15.32 11.93 32.97
CA GLN A 124 -16.10 12.14 31.75
C GLN A 124 -16.37 10.81 31.04
N SER A 125 -17.65 10.51 30.84
CA SER A 125 -18.10 9.36 30.05
C SER A 125 -18.03 9.72 28.57
N SER A 126 -16.85 9.58 27.97
CA SER A 126 -16.67 9.68 26.53
C SER A 126 -16.88 8.31 25.91
N VAL A 127 -18.13 8.01 25.51
CA VAL A 127 -18.40 6.83 24.68
C VAL A 127 -17.95 7.16 23.26
N ILE A 128 -16.67 6.86 22.96
CA ILE A 128 -16.12 7.02 21.62
C ILE A 128 -16.66 5.89 20.74
N SER A 129 -17.88 6.06 20.25
CA SER A 129 -18.47 5.19 19.23
C SER A 129 -17.76 5.46 17.91
N ARG A 130 -16.80 4.60 17.55
CA ARG A 130 -16.14 4.62 16.24
C ARG A 130 -16.78 3.62 15.32
N ASP A 131 -17.60 4.12 14.40
CA ASP A 131 -18.08 3.34 13.28
C ASP A 131 -16.94 3.14 12.29
N LEU A 132 -16.44 1.90 12.23
CA LEU A 132 -15.39 1.52 11.29
C LEU A 132 -16.03 1.27 9.93
N VAL A 133 -16.11 2.32 9.13
CA VAL A 133 -16.54 2.22 7.73
C VAL A 133 -15.36 1.73 6.91
N TRP A 134 -15.51 0.55 6.30
CA TRP A 134 -14.49 -0.04 5.45
C TRP A 134 -14.58 0.51 4.03
N PRO A 135 -13.56 1.24 3.54
CA PRO A 135 -13.54 1.72 2.17
C PRO A 135 -13.08 0.60 1.23
N TRP A 136 -13.97 -0.37 0.98
CA TRP A 136 -13.64 -1.57 0.19
C TRP A 136 -13.07 -1.25 -1.20
N LEU A 137 -13.58 -0.20 -1.86
CA LEU A 137 -13.11 0.24 -3.17
C LEU A 137 -11.68 0.77 -3.10
N ASP A 138 -11.38 1.65 -2.15
CA ASP A 138 -10.03 2.22 -2.01
C ASP A 138 -9.01 1.14 -1.65
N LEU A 139 -9.37 0.24 -0.72
CA LEU A 139 -8.53 -0.91 -0.37
C LEU A 139 -8.28 -1.82 -1.57
N GLY A 140 -9.30 -2.08 -2.38
CA GLY A 140 -9.19 -2.87 -3.61
C GLY A 140 -8.28 -2.21 -4.65
N LEU A 141 -8.47 -0.91 -4.89
CA LEU A 141 -7.66 -0.14 -5.85
C LEU A 141 -6.19 -0.06 -5.44
N VAL A 142 -5.90 0.15 -4.16
CA VAL A 142 -4.53 0.19 -3.63
C VAL A 142 -3.88 -1.19 -3.73
N ASN A 143 -4.58 -2.26 -3.33
CA ASN A 143 -4.02 -3.61 -3.43
C ASN A 143 -3.74 -3.98 -4.90
N LEU A 144 -4.65 -3.62 -5.81
CA LEU A 144 -4.48 -3.88 -7.23
C LEU A 144 -3.34 -3.06 -7.84
N SER A 145 -3.17 -1.80 -7.45
CA SER A 145 -2.06 -0.97 -7.93
C SER A 145 -0.70 -1.51 -7.46
N VAL A 146 -0.60 -1.94 -6.19
CA VAL A 146 0.61 -2.58 -5.64
C VAL A 146 0.89 -3.89 -6.36
N LEU A 147 -0.12 -4.73 -6.58
CA LEU A 147 0.03 -5.98 -7.32
C LEU A 147 0.55 -5.73 -8.74
N ILE A 148 -0.03 -4.77 -9.47
CA ILE A 148 0.44 -4.39 -10.81
C ILE A 148 1.89 -3.92 -10.76
N ALA A 149 2.25 -3.06 -9.82
CA ALA A 149 3.61 -2.55 -9.69
C ALA A 149 4.63 -3.69 -9.45
N VAL A 150 4.31 -4.63 -8.57
CA VAL A 150 5.17 -5.79 -8.27
C VAL A 150 5.25 -6.73 -9.47
N VAL A 151 4.14 -7.01 -10.15
CA VAL A 151 4.13 -7.83 -11.36
C VAL A 151 4.97 -7.20 -12.47
N LEU A 152 4.86 -5.88 -12.69
CA LEU A 152 5.69 -5.17 -13.66
C LEU A 152 7.17 -5.23 -13.28
N ALA A 153 7.51 -5.04 -12.01
CA ALA A 153 8.88 -5.17 -11.52
C ALA A 153 9.42 -6.58 -11.73
N LEU A 154 8.60 -7.61 -11.53
CA LEU A 154 8.97 -9.01 -11.78
C LEU A 154 9.21 -9.30 -13.24
N LEU A 155 8.30 -8.85 -14.11
CA LEU A 155 8.46 -9.02 -15.55
C LEU A 155 9.73 -8.30 -16.03
N TYR A 156 9.99 -7.09 -15.51
CA TYR A 156 11.20 -6.34 -15.84
C TYR A 156 12.48 -7.06 -15.39
N THR A 157 12.55 -7.46 -14.12
CA THR A 157 13.73 -8.15 -13.56
C THR A 157 13.99 -9.49 -14.24
N THR A 158 12.94 -10.27 -14.48
CA THR A 158 13.04 -11.57 -15.17
C THR A 158 13.49 -11.39 -16.62
N ARG A 159 12.91 -10.43 -17.36
CA ARG A 159 13.33 -10.13 -18.75
C ARG A 159 14.79 -9.69 -18.83
N ARG A 160 15.22 -8.81 -17.91
CA ARG A 160 16.59 -8.30 -17.88
C ARG A 160 17.62 -9.38 -17.56
N ALA A 161 17.29 -10.32 -16.67
CA ALA A 161 18.16 -11.44 -16.34
C ALA A 161 18.49 -12.32 -17.57
N LEU A 162 17.51 -12.53 -18.45
CA LEU A 162 17.68 -13.40 -19.63
C LEU A 162 18.47 -12.72 -20.76
N GLN A 163 18.26 -11.42 -20.96
CA GLN A 163 19.00 -10.67 -21.97
C GLN A 163 20.49 -10.58 -21.63
N ALA A 164 20.83 -10.55 -20.34
CA ALA A 164 22.21 -10.58 -19.88
C ALA A 164 22.91 -11.91 -20.21
N ASP A 165 22.23 -13.05 -20.04
CA ASP A 165 22.78 -14.36 -20.40
C ASP A 165 22.93 -14.53 -21.92
N LEU A 166 21.94 -14.13 -22.72
CA LEU A 166 21.99 -14.26 -24.17
C LEU A 166 23.12 -13.41 -24.80
N ALA A 167 23.35 -12.21 -24.26
CA ALA A 167 24.41 -11.31 -24.73
C ALA A 167 25.82 -11.80 -24.36
N VAL A 168 25.98 -12.47 -23.21
CA VAL A 168 27.23 -13.12 -22.82
C VAL A 168 27.51 -14.34 -23.70
N VAL A 169 26.48 -15.14 -24.02
CA VAL A 169 26.60 -16.29 -24.93
C VAL A 169 26.90 -15.84 -26.37
N LEU A 170 26.39 -14.68 -26.82
CA LEU A 170 26.64 -14.14 -28.16
C LEU A 170 27.97 -13.37 -28.30
N LYS A 171 28.62 -12.97 -27.20
CA LYS A 171 29.96 -12.36 -27.20
C LYS A 171 31.06 -13.33 -26.73
N GLY A 172 30.70 -14.60 -26.59
CA GLY A 172 31.61 -15.70 -26.28
C GLY A 172 32.39 -16.24 -27.48
N GLU A 173 32.31 -15.55 -28.63
CA GLU A 173 33.27 -15.60 -29.75
C GLU A 173 33.73 -14.16 -30.07
#